data_AF-A0A2E8LYX1-F1
#
_entry.id   AF-A0A2E8LYX1-F1
#
_cell.length_a   1.000
_cell.length_b   1.000
_cell.length_c   1.000
_cell.angle_alpha   90.00
_cell.angle_beta   90.00
_cell.angle_gamma   90.00
#
_symmetry.space_group_name_H-M   'P 1'
#
loop_
_entity.id
_entity.type
_entity.pdbx_description
1 polymer ?
#
loop_
_entity_poly.entity_id
_entity_poly.type
_entity_poly.pdbx_seq_one_letter_code
_entity_poly.pdbx_strand_id
1 'polypeptide(L)'
;MDYLNKYPLPLGLCAGIILFASVRHEVEAKPPASGDFLMCSPGEVLFSETFTPGTISERWGIRGYYKIDEGVLKRTGHQPQETARAFLKEAAFHNVILRFDFRFEGASELRLMTGGGGGYNAVTQISQSHFQVNTAKRNSEFAPSMQGECAFNFKEGKWYTMTVEFHGEEVVAHVGKEHFVVGRHPIINTERTYLAFQVSGGGAAFDNFFVWRSVKKDSWEKRRAGLGALEAARPPALKRDAREQYDLIMLNLKDRLSRHDTEYQELVARHGELQGGLKADYPGAFRTHKELSKSIASKRKEIKAREPRFREMESAVNKARRKEKEYIHSKHAELEDLPKHLYYAAFEKHRKLLRDDSELMALEKTTVTLEVDLRRAFPEAFEEVDVLIEKRKSYTASLKDDEGFQRRRKAIAQANDSIRNYLYDADPRLKELEAARMSIIQEKKK
;
A
#
# COMPACT_ATOMS: atom_id res chain seq x y z
N MET A 1 83.75 26.99 15.25
CA MET A 1 83.41 28.20 16.02
C MET A 1 81.89 28.33 15.95
N ASP A 2 81.07 28.14 16.97
CA ASP A 2 81.28 27.91 18.39
C ASP A 2 80.01 27.27 19.00
N TYR A 3 80.22 26.35 19.94
CA TYR A 3 79.43 25.98 21.14
C TYR A 3 77.95 25.51 21.11
N LEU A 4 77.77 24.21 21.41
CA LEU A 4 76.94 23.55 22.47
C LEU A 4 75.66 24.23 23.02
N ASN A 5 74.50 23.55 22.99
CA ASN A 5 73.95 22.70 24.08
C ASN A 5 72.47 22.24 23.90
N LYS A 6 72.24 20.95 24.18
CA LYS A 6 71.10 20.29 24.89
C LYS A 6 69.64 20.32 24.37
N TYR A 7 69.17 19.12 24.00
CA TYR A 7 67.78 18.60 23.90
C TYR A 7 67.05 18.53 25.28
N PRO A 8 65.69 18.39 25.40
CA PRO A 8 64.84 17.43 24.66
C PRO A 8 63.38 17.82 24.24
N LEU A 9 62.79 16.96 23.39
CA LEU A 9 61.37 16.79 22.99
C LEU A 9 60.49 16.23 24.15
N PRO A 10 59.17 15.94 23.98
CA PRO A 10 58.02 16.69 23.40
C PRO A 10 56.75 16.63 24.29
N LEU A 11 55.71 17.45 24.02
CA LEU A 11 54.30 17.29 24.43
C LEU A 11 53.50 18.23 23.48
N GLY A 12 52.52 17.83 22.67
CA GLY A 12 51.38 16.97 22.97
C GLY A 12 50.15 17.87 23.14
N LEU A 13 49.51 18.32 22.05
CA LEU A 13 48.23 19.03 22.10
C LEU A 13 47.21 18.32 21.19
N CYS A 14 46.48 17.39 21.77
CA CYS A 14 45.28 16.79 21.18
C CYS A 14 44.14 17.80 21.26
N ALA A 15 43.74 18.39 20.13
CA ALA A 15 42.45 19.05 20.01
C ALA A 15 41.35 17.98 19.99
N GLY A 16 40.71 17.77 21.13
CA GLY A 16 39.57 16.87 21.26
C GLY A 16 38.36 17.42 20.51
N ILE A 17 38.03 16.77 19.38
CA ILE A 17 36.71 16.86 18.77
C ILE A 17 35.76 16.14 19.73
N ILE A 18 34.91 16.91 20.43
CA ILE A 18 33.77 16.37 21.16
C ILE A 18 32.78 15.87 20.10
N LEU A 19 32.86 14.59 19.75
CA LEU A 19 31.74 13.88 19.16
C LEU A 19 30.63 13.86 20.20
N PHE A 20 29.58 14.66 19.99
CA PHE A 20 28.29 14.39 20.60
C PHE A 20 27.79 13.07 20.00
N ALA A 21 28.17 11.96 20.62
CA ALA A 21 27.44 10.71 20.47
C ALA A 21 26.02 11.00 20.99
N SER A 22 25.07 11.13 20.06
CA SER A 22 23.67 11.18 20.42
C SER A 22 23.36 9.89 21.17
N VAL A 23 23.18 10.00 22.49
CA VAL A 23 22.85 8.88 23.35
C VAL A 23 21.54 8.30 22.84
N ARG A 24 21.60 7.12 22.23
CA ARG A 24 20.42 6.32 21.94
C ARG A 24 19.69 6.13 23.27
N HIS A 25 18.50 6.70 23.42
CA HIS A 25 17.49 5.99 24.20
C HIS A 25 17.06 4.82 23.33
N GLU A 26 17.86 3.74 23.38
CA GLU A 26 17.41 2.42 22.99
C GLU A 26 16.18 2.15 23.84
N VAL A 27 15.00 2.24 23.22
CA VAL A 27 13.82 1.61 23.77
C VAL A 27 14.10 0.12 23.61
N GLU A 28 14.76 -0.45 24.61
CA GLU A 28 14.92 -1.89 24.74
C GLU A 28 13.53 -2.50 24.57
N ALA A 29 13.36 -3.33 23.55
CA ALA A 29 12.09 -3.93 23.19
C ALA A 29 11.66 -4.90 24.29
N LYS A 30 11.10 -4.37 25.38
CA LYS A 30 10.57 -5.21 26.45
C LYS A 30 9.38 -5.98 25.88
N PRO A 31 9.37 -7.32 25.97
CA PRO A 31 8.19 -8.09 25.60
C PRO A 31 7.00 -7.54 26.40
N PRO A 32 5.87 -7.28 25.76
CA PRO A 32 4.78 -6.55 26.39
C PRO A 32 4.20 -7.32 27.57
N ALA A 33 3.75 -6.58 28.58
CA ALA A 33 3.01 -7.18 29.67
C ALA A 33 1.69 -7.73 29.12
N SER A 34 1.25 -8.91 29.59
CA SER A 34 -0.01 -9.54 29.13
C SER A 34 -1.26 -8.65 29.28
N GLY A 35 -1.18 -7.65 30.18
CA GLY A 35 -2.21 -6.64 30.42
C GLY A 35 -2.30 -5.51 29.37
N ASP A 36 -1.41 -5.47 28.38
CA ASP A 36 -1.35 -4.40 27.37
C ASP A 36 -2.34 -4.62 26.21
N PHE A 37 -2.81 -5.85 26.03
CA PHE A 37 -3.71 -6.24 24.95
C PHE A 37 -5.19 -6.10 25.35
N LEU A 38 -6.04 -5.66 24.43
CA LEU A 38 -7.44 -5.38 24.68
C LEU A 38 -8.33 -6.61 24.46
N MET A 39 -8.15 -7.33 23.34
CA MET A 39 -9.01 -8.44 22.90
C MET A 39 -8.44 -9.82 23.22
N CYS A 40 -7.15 -10.01 23.01
CA CYS A 40 -6.46 -11.29 23.04
C CYS A 40 -5.32 -11.29 24.05
N SER A 41 -4.89 -12.48 24.44
CA SER A 41 -3.61 -12.73 25.08
C SER A 41 -2.61 -13.23 24.04
N PRO A 42 -1.32 -12.87 24.15
CA PRO A 42 -0.28 -13.38 23.25
C PRO A 42 -0.02 -14.86 23.57
N GLY A 43 -0.07 -15.71 22.55
CA GLY A 43 0.41 -17.08 22.60
C GLY A 43 1.86 -17.16 22.09
N GLU A 44 2.15 -18.22 21.34
CA GLU A 44 3.44 -18.45 20.68
C GLU A 44 3.83 -17.29 19.74
N VAL A 45 5.11 -16.91 19.74
CA VAL A 45 5.70 -16.00 18.75
C VAL A 45 5.81 -16.74 17.42
N LEU A 46 5.04 -16.30 16.41
CA LEU A 46 5.07 -16.86 15.06
C LEU A 46 6.14 -16.21 14.18
N PHE A 47 6.46 -14.95 14.46
CA PHE A 47 7.50 -14.19 13.77
C PHE A 47 7.91 -12.96 14.59
N SER A 48 9.18 -12.60 14.54
CA SER A 48 9.68 -11.35 15.12
C SER A 48 10.84 -10.80 14.28
N GLU A 49 10.96 -9.48 14.25
CA GLU A 49 12.05 -8.76 13.61
C GLU A 49 12.35 -7.47 14.37
N THR A 50 13.58 -7.35 14.85
CA THR A 50 14.14 -6.15 15.51
C THR A 50 15.11 -5.41 14.58
N PHE A 51 15.20 -5.85 13.31
CA PHE A 51 16.04 -5.33 12.24
C PHE A 51 17.53 -5.23 12.61
N THR A 52 17.97 -5.99 13.62
CA THR A 52 19.32 -5.98 14.14
C THR A 52 20.30 -6.42 13.04
N PRO A 53 21.35 -5.64 12.74
CA PRO A 53 22.31 -5.99 11.70
C PRO A 53 22.87 -7.40 11.90
N GLY A 54 22.93 -8.19 10.83
CA GLY A 54 23.39 -9.59 10.86
C GLY A 54 22.32 -10.63 11.17
N THR A 55 21.15 -10.25 11.70
CA THR A 55 20.05 -11.19 12.01
C THR A 55 18.75 -10.90 11.25
N ILE A 56 18.80 -9.98 10.28
CA ILE A 56 17.64 -9.56 9.49
C ILE A 56 17.10 -10.74 8.67
N SER A 57 15.80 -10.98 8.78
CA SER A 57 15.11 -12.03 8.05
C SER A 57 15.05 -11.76 6.55
N GLU A 58 15.45 -12.74 5.74
CA GLU A 58 15.31 -12.67 4.27
C GLU A 58 13.86 -12.66 3.79
N ARG A 59 12.91 -12.94 4.68
CA ARG A 59 11.47 -12.85 4.40
C ARG A 59 11.06 -11.40 4.14
N TRP A 60 11.78 -10.40 4.64
CA TRP A 60 11.50 -9.01 4.29
C TRP A 60 11.88 -8.70 2.84
N GLY A 61 10.87 -8.36 2.04
CA GLY A 61 10.99 -7.85 0.68
C GLY A 61 11.28 -6.35 0.67
N ILE A 62 12.53 -5.97 0.89
CA ILE A 62 13.01 -4.58 0.88
C ILE A 62 13.55 -4.23 -0.50
N ARG A 63 13.09 -3.11 -1.07
CA ARG A 63 13.50 -2.64 -2.40
C ARG A 63 13.52 -1.11 -2.45
N GLY A 64 14.53 -0.56 -3.13
CA GLY A 64 14.67 0.81 -3.65
C GLY A 64 14.44 1.93 -2.64
N TYR A 65 13.20 2.07 -2.21
CA TYR A 65 12.71 3.09 -1.30
C TYR A 65 12.59 2.62 0.15
N TYR A 66 13.20 1.50 0.51
CA TYR A 66 13.37 1.10 1.89
C TYR A 66 14.80 0.63 2.08
N LYS A 67 15.33 0.87 3.28
CA LYS A 67 16.58 0.27 3.76
C LYS A 67 16.42 -0.12 5.22
N ILE A 68 17.21 -1.09 5.67
CA ILE A 68 17.45 -1.27 7.10
C ILE A 68 18.76 -0.58 7.42
N ASP A 69 18.72 0.35 8.36
CA ASP A 69 19.86 1.20 8.69
C ASP A 69 19.89 1.37 10.20
N GLU A 70 21.05 1.05 10.80
CA GLU A 70 21.28 1.16 12.24
C GLU A 70 20.29 0.39 13.14
N GLY A 71 19.73 -0.72 12.63
CA GLY A 71 18.74 -1.52 13.37
C GLY A 71 17.29 -1.12 13.10
N VAL A 72 17.01 -0.30 12.09
CA VAL A 72 15.67 0.25 11.85
C VAL A 72 15.29 0.13 10.38
N LEU A 73 14.07 -0.32 10.09
CA LEU A 73 13.51 -0.29 8.74
C LEU A 73 13.06 1.14 8.40
N LYS A 74 13.76 1.81 7.49
CA LYS A 74 13.50 3.20 7.09
C LYS A 74 12.96 3.28 5.66
N ARG A 75 11.92 4.09 5.45
CA ARG A 75 11.48 4.58 4.15
C ARG A 75 12.52 5.57 3.61
N THR A 76 13.07 5.32 2.42
CA THR A 76 14.03 6.21 1.74
C THR A 76 13.38 6.91 0.54
N GLY A 77 13.76 8.18 0.29
CA GLY A 77 13.32 8.95 -0.89
C GLY A 77 11.88 9.44 -0.82
N HIS A 78 11.67 10.75 -0.98
CA HIS A 78 10.44 11.44 -0.56
C HIS A 78 9.88 12.37 -1.62
N GLN A 79 9.53 11.86 -2.81
CA GLN A 79 8.58 12.64 -3.60
C GLN A 79 7.21 12.58 -2.89
N PRO A 80 6.57 13.73 -2.60
CA PRO A 80 5.33 13.77 -1.80
C PRO A 80 4.19 12.87 -2.32
N GLN A 81 4.17 12.62 -3.62
CA GLN A 81 3.18 11.80 -4.33
C GLN A 81 3.53 10.31 -4.39
N GLU A 82 4.74 9.90 -4.01
CA GLU A 82 5.17 8.51 -4.11
C GLU A 82 4.65 7.68 -2.93
N THR A 83 4.34 6.42 -3.24
CA THR A 83 4.10 5.39 -2.24
C THR A 83 5.05 4.24 -2.52
N ALA A 84 5.57 3.59 -1.48
CA ALA A 84 6.06 2.22 -1.69
C ALA A 84 5.93 1.36 -0.46
N ARG A 85 6.23 0.08 -0.68
CA ARG A 85 5.92 -1.00 0.24
C ARG A 85 7.18 -1.80 0.59
N ALA A 86 7.28 -2.18 1.85
CA ALA A 86 8.08 -3.31 2.30
C ALA A 86 7.11 -4.43 2.70
N PHE A 87 7.28 -5.63 2.14
CA PHE A 87 6.35 -6.75 2.37
C PHE A 87 7.06 -7.92 3.04
N LEU A 88 6.33 -8.68 3.86
CA LEU A 88 6.80 -9.91 4.45
C LEU A 88 6.43 -11.08 3.53
N LYS A 89 7.44 -11.82 3.06
CA LYS A 89 7.27 -13.03 2.25
C LYS A 89 6.78 -14.19 3.11
N GLU A 90 6.02 -15.08 2.47
CA GLU A 90 5.53 -16.31 3.10
C GLU A 90 4.78 -16.04 4.40
N ALA A 91 4.08 -14.89 4.49
CA ALA A 91 3.14 -14.67 5.58
C ALA A 91 2.06 -15.76 5.51
N ALA A 92 1.67 -16.29 6.67
CA ALA A 92 0.60 -17.28 6.80
C ALA A 92 0.06 -17.20 8.23
N PHE A 93 -0.75 -16.17 8.48
CA PHE A 93 -1.17 -15.80 9.83
C PHE A 93 -2.69 -15.64 9.92
N HIS A 94 -3.38 -16.50 10.66
CA HIS A 94 -4.84 -16.38 10.83
C HIS A 94 -5.19 -15.53 12.06
N ASN A 95 -5.34 -16.15 13.22
CA ASN A 95 -5.61 -15.45 14.49
C ASN A 95 -4.29 -14.99 15.11
N VAL A 96 -3.99 -13.69 15.01
CA VAL A 96 -2.70 -13.12 15.42
C VAL A 96 -2.81 -11.76 16.08
N ILE A 97 -1.82 -11.45 16.91
CA ILE A 97 -1.54 -10.10 17.39
C ILE A 97 -0.31 -9.61 16.64
N LEU A 98 -0.43 -8.47 15.98
CA LEU A 98 0.66 -7.75 15.31
C LEU A 98 1.02 -6.55 16.16
N ARG A 99 2.30 -6.38 16.49
CA ARG A 99 2.80 -5.18 17.18
C ARG A 99 4.02 -4.66 16.45
N PHE A 100 4.12 -3.35 16.36
CA PHE A 100 5.27 -2.69 15.78
C PHE A 100 5.43 -1.29 16.32
N ASP A 101 6.68 -0.85 16.38
CA ASP A 101 7.01 0.53 16.65
C ASP A 101 7.15 1.29 15.34
N PHE A 102 6.70 2.53 15.34
CA PHE A 102 6.79 3.42 14.19
C PHE A 102 7.09 4.85 14.60
N ARG A 103 7.67 5.59 13.66
CA ARG A 103 7.97 7.01 13.80
C ARG A 103 7.75 7.72 12.47
N PHE A 104 7.05 8.85 12.52
CA PHE A 104 6.93 9.75 11.38
C PHE A 104 8.22 10.56 11.20
N GLU A 105 8.68 10.68 9.96
CA GLU A 105 9.84 11.49 9.51
C GLU A 105 9.46 12.23 8.21
N GLY A 106 8.28 12.86 8.21
CA GLY A 106 7.70 13.57 7.06
C GLY A 106 6.66 12.78 6.26
N ALA A 107 6.40 11.51 6.57
CA ALA A 107 5.30 10.76 5.96
C ALA A 107 3.95 11.41 6.27
N SER A 108 3.06 11.44 5.27
CA SER A 108 1.67 11.87 5.47
C SER A 108 0.82 10.74 6.03
N GLU A 109 1.21 9.49 5.75
CA GLU A 109 0.44 8.30 6.09
C GLU A 109 1.31 7.05 6.10
N LEU A 110 1.06 6.18 7.09
CA LEU A 110 1.58 4.83 7.21
C LEU A 110 0.40 3.84 7.12
N ARG A 111 0.62 2.68 6.51
CA ARG A 111 -0.37 1.60 6.49
C ARG A 111 0.28 0.27 6.83
N LEU A 112 -0.33 -0.45 7.78
CA LEU A 112 -0.17 -1.89 7.88
C LEU A 112 -1.29 -2.53 7.04
N MET A 113 -0.92 -3.21 5.97
CA MET A 113 -1.84 -3.93 5.10
C MET A 113 -1.73 -5.42 5.37
N THR A 114 -2.86 -6.06 5.63
CA THR A 114 -2.94 -7.52 5.83
C THR A 114 -4.05 -8.10 4.96
N GLY A 115 -3.89 -9.34 4.50
CA GLY A 115 -4.93 -10.02 3.74
C GLY A 115 -4.50 -11.37 3.17
N GLY A 116 -5.36 -11.99 2.38
CA GLY A 116 -5.14 -13.29 1.75
C GLY A 116 -5.81 -13.37 0.39
N GLY A 117 -5.71 -14.53 -0.28
CA GLY A 117 -6.37 -14.76 -1.57
C GLY A 117 -5.87 -13.84 -2.70
N GLY A 118 -4.60 -13.41 -2.65
CA GLY A 118 -3.98 -12.59 -3.69
C GLY A 118 -4.13 -11.06 -3.52
N GLY A 119 -4.61 -10.58 -2.37
CA GLY A 119 -4.75 -9.16 -2.08
C GLY A 119 -4.68 -8.80 -0.59
N TYR A 120 -4.99 -7.55 -0.26
CA TYR A 120 -5.18 -7.09 1.11
C TYR A 120 -6.69 -7.09 1.46
N ASN A 121 -7.01 -7.34 2.72
CA ASN A 121 -8.37 -7.50 3.26
C ASN A 121 -8.65 -6.50 4.38
N ALA A 122 -7.67 -6.24 5.25
CA ALA A 122 -7.76 -5.29 6.34
C ALA A 122 -6.54 -4.35 6.35
N VAL A 123 -6.80 -3.06 6.51
CA VAL A 123 -5.77 -2.01 6.49
C VAL A 123 -5.89 -1.18 7.76
N THR A 124 -4.82 -1.18 8.57
CA THR A 124 -4.66 -0.19 9.63
C THR A 124 -3.91 1.00 9.05
N GLN A 125 -4.58 2.12 8.95
CA GLN A 125 -4.05 3.36 8.38
C GLN A 125 -3.77 4.33 9.52
N ILE A 126 -2.58 4.91 9.52
CA ILE A 126 -2.07 5.81 10.57
C ILE A 126 -1.65 7.10 9.89
N SER A 127 -2.27 8.20 10.26
CA SER A 127 -1.90 9.56 9.88
C SER A 127 -1.44 10.32 11.12
N GLN A 128 -0.89 11.52 10.97
CA GLN A 128 -0.39 12.29 12.13
C GLN A 128 -1.48 12.65 13.16
N SER A 129 -2.75 12.76 12.75
CA SER A 129 -3.85 13.20 13.62
C SER A 129 -4.80 12.08 14.09
N HIS A 130 -4.70 10.88 13.52
CA HIS A 130 -5.62 9.78 13.80
C HIS A 130 -5.08 8.46 13.25
N PHE A 131 -5.72 7.36 13.65
CA PHE A 131 -5.60 6.08 12.96
C PHE A 131 -6.98 5.46 12.76
N GLN A 132 -7.10 4.58 11.77
CA GLN A 132 -8.35 3.93 11.42
C GLN A 132 -8.13 2.51 10.90
N VAL A 133 -9.19 1.70 10.96
CA VAL A 133 -9.19 0.35 10.39
C VAL A 133 -10.23 0.27 9.28
N ASN A 134 -9.80 -0.21 8.12
CA ASN A 134 -10.65 -0.36 6.95
C ASN A 134 -10.60 -1.80 6.44
N THR A 135 -11.71 -2.27 5.87
CA THR A 135 -11.74 -3.50 5.07
C THR A 135 -11.71 -3.18 3.58
N ALA A 136 -11.06 -4.04 2.82
CA ALA A 136 -10.97 -3.92 1.38
C ALA A 136 -12.13 -4.63 0.69
N LYS A 137 -12.38 -4.26 -0.56
CA LYS A 137 -13.32 -4.98 -1.41
C LYS A 137 -12.74 -6.35 -1.76
N ARG A 138 -13.49 -7.42 -1.54
CA ARG A 138 -13.21 -8.74 -2.14
C ARG A 138 -14.29 -9.03 -3.17
N ASN A 139 -13.86 -9.12 -4.43
CA ASN A 139 -14.78 -9.29 -5.55
C ASN A 139 -15.74 -10.44 -5.27
N SER A 140 -17.04 -10.19 -5.52
CA SER A 140 -18.16 -11.14 -5.35
C SER A 140 -18.39 -11.72 -3.95
N GLU A 141 -17.70 -11.25 -2.90
CA GLU A 141 -17.85 -11.80 -1.55
C GLU A 141 -18.22 -10.72 -0.53
N PHE A 142 -17.41 -9.66 -0.42
CA PHE A 142 -17.65 -8.61 0.57
C PHE A 142 -17.42 -7.22 0.00
N ALA A 143 -18.33 -6.31 0.33
CA ALA A 143 -18.12 -4.89 0.12
C ALA A 143 -17.13 -4.33 1.18
N PRO A 144 -16.37 -3.28 0.84
CA PRO A 144 -15.48 -2.62 1.80
C PRO A 144 -16.27 -1.78 2.82
N SER A 145 -15.72 -1.61 4.02
CA SER A 145 -16.23 -0.72 5.06
C SER A 145 -15.14 -0.13 5.95
N MET A 146 -15.40 1.04 6.54
CA MET A 146 -14.58 1.61 7.60
C MET A 146 -15.07 1.05 8.93
N GLN A 147 -14.19 0.33 9.63
CA GLN A 147 -14.52 -0.32 10.90
C GLN A 147 -14.58 0.67 12.05
N GLY A 148 -13.73 1.70 12.01
CA GLY A 148 -13.70 2.78 12.98
C GLY A 148 -12.46 3.64 12.85
N GLU A 149 -12.42 4.72 13.61
CA GLU A 149 -11.32 5.67 13.66
C GLU A 149 -11.09 6.17 15.09
N CYS A 150 -9.86 6.60 15.38
CA CYS A 150 -9.50 7.17 16.66
C CYS A 150 -8.56 8.36 16.47
N ALA A 151 -8.92 9.51 17.03
CA ALA A 151 -8.05 10.68 17.07
C ALA A 151 -6.81 10.39 17.92
N PHE A 152 -5.64 10.78 17.41
CA PHE A 152 -4.38 10.69 18.13
C PHE A 152 -3.33 11.62 17.48
N ASN A 153 -2.65 12.44 18.28
CA ASN A 153 -1.67 13.40 17.78
C ASN A 153 -0.25 12.81 17.77
N PHE A 154 0.10 12.10 16.71
CA PHE A 154 1.45 11.57 16.50
C PHE A 154 2.42 12.71 16.15
N LYS A 155 3.51 12.81 16.90
CA LYS A 155 4.56 13.80 16.70
C LYS A 155 5.65 13.24 15.81
N GLU A 156 6.10 14.05 14.87
CA GLU A 156 7.28 13.75 14.05
C GLU A 156 8.50 13.53 14.95
N GLY A 157 9.36 12.58 14.58
CA GLY A 157 10.55 12.25 15.36
C GLY A 157 10.30 11.44 16.65
N LYS A 158 9.03 11.18 17.03
CA LYS A 158 8.68 10.38 18.21
C LYS A 158 8.28 8.96 17.85
N TRP A 159 8.77 7.99 18.62
CA TRP A 159 8.37 6.58 18.54
C TRP A 159 7.03 6.33 19.21
N TYR A 160 6.22 5.51 18.55
CA TYR A 160 4.93 5.03 19.03
C TYR A 160 4.80 3.55 18.73
N THR A 161 4.01 2.85 19.54
CA THR A 161 3.70 1.44 19.32
C THR A 161 2.26 1.29 18.87
N MET A 162 2.07 0.63 17.72
CA MET A 162 0.75 0.17 17.28
C MET A 162 0.61 -1.31 17.61
N THR A 163 -0.55 -1.69 18.13
CA THR A 163 -0.95 -3.09 18.30
C THR A 163 -2.24 -3.35 17.55
N VAL A 164 -2.26 -4.41 16.73
CA VAL A 164 -3.42 -4.85 15.95
C VAL A 164 -3.70 -6.31 16.25
N GLU A 165 -4.80 -6.55 16.94
CA GLU A 165 -5.25 -7.86 17.39
C GLU A 165 -6.32 -8.38 16.44
N PHE A 166 -6.12 -9.57 15.88
CA PHE A 166 -7.07 -10.24 15.00
C PHE A 166 -7.50 -11.57 15.60
N HIS A 167 -8.82 -11.80 15.68
CA HIS A 167 -9.36 -13.08 16.10
C HIS A 167 -10.75 -13.32 15.48
N GLY A 168 -10.88 -14.37 14.67
CA GLY A 168 -12.10 -14.61 13.90
C GLY A 168 -12.43 -13.42 13.00
N GLU A 169 -13.66 -12.91 13.08
CA GLU A 169 -14.12 -11.76 12.30
C GLU A 169 -13.75 -10.40 12.93
N GLU A 170 -13.04 -10.40 14.05
CA GLU A 170 -12.84 -9.21 14.87
C GLU A 170 -11.43 -8.67 14.77
N VAL A 171 -11.32 -7.34 14.86
CA VAL A 171 -10.05 -6.63 14.90
C VAL A 171 -10.10 -5.57 16.00
N VAL A 172 -9.00 -5.43 16.75
CA VAL A 172 -8.76 -4.27 17.59
C VAL A 172 -7.42 -3.66 17.23
N ALA A 173 -7.41 -2.40 16.78
CA ALA A 173 -6.18 -1.64 16.58
C ALA A 173 -6.06 -0.58 17.68
N HIS A 174 -4.91 -0.45 18.33
CA HIS A 174 -4.77 0.48 19.44
C HIS A 174 -3.34 1.00 19.68
N VAL A 175 -3.29 2.19 20.27
CA VAL A 175 -2.08 2.81 20.83
C VAL A 175 -2.34 3.01 22.33
N GLY A 176 -1.70 2.18 23.16
CA GLY A 176 -2.04 2.11 24.58
C GLY A 176 -3.47 1.59 24.81
N LYS A 177 -4.09 1.92 25.95
CA LYS A 177 -5.40 1.37 26.34
C LYS A 177 -6.60 2.25 26.01
N GLU A 178 -6.36 3.55 25.81
CA GLU A 178 -7.43 4.56 25.67
C GLU A 178 -7.76 4.86 24.21
N HIS A 179 -6.77 4.74 23.33
CA HIS A 179 -6.90 5.01 21.91
C HIS A 179 -6.99 3.70 21.14
N PHE A 180 -8.19 3.37 20.70
CA PHE A 180 -8.46 2.09 20.04
C PHE A 180 -9.55 2.23 18.97
N VAL A 181 -9.56 1.27 18.05
CA VAL A 181 -10.62 1.00 17.08
C VAL A 181 -11.03 -0.46 17.23
N VAL A 182 -12.32 -0.73 17.41
CA VAL A 182 -12.92 -2.07 17.45
C VAL A 182 -13.72 -2.31 16.18
N GLY A 183 -13.32 -3.29 15.39
CA GLY A 183 -13.98 -3.67 14.14
C GLY A 183 -14.49 -5.09 14.15
N ARG A 184 -15.52 -5.35 13.35
CA ARG A 184 -16.00 -6.70 13.05
C ARG A 184 -16.49 -6.79 11.62
N HIS A 185 -15.89 -7.69 10.86
CA HIS A 185 -16.25 -7.92 9.47
C HIS A 185 -15.81 -9.32 9.01
N PRO A 186 -16.65 -10.09 8.29
CA PRO A 186 -16.31 -11.45 7.88
C PRO A 186 -14.97 -11.59 7.14
N ILE A 187 -14.64 -10.62 6.29
CA ILE A 187 -13.35 -10.58 5.56
C ILE A 187 -12.10 -10.60 6.47
N ILE A 188 -12.22 -10.23 7.74
CA ILE A 188 -11.13 -10.23 8.72
C ILE A 188 -10.76 -11.66 9.10
N ASN A 189 -11.72 -12.58 9.04
CA ASN A 189 -11.56 -14.01 9.29
C ASN A 189 -10.91 -14.72 8.10
N THR A 190 -9.73 -14.26 7.71
CA THR A 190 -8.92 -14.82 6.64
C THR A 190 -7.53 -15.14 7.15
N GLU A 191 -6.92 -16.18 6.60
CA GLU A 191 -5.48 -16.33 6.70
C GLU A 191 -4.79 -15.18 5.97
N ARG A 192 -3.85 -14.52 6.65
CA ARG A 192 -3.08 -13.39 6.15
C ARG A 192 -1.84 -13.90 5.43
N THR A 193 -1.95 -14.08 4.12
CA THR A 193 -0.84 -14.41 3.21
C THR A 193 -0.18 -13.20 2.55
N TYR A 194 -0.74 -12.02 2.77
CA TYR A 194 -0.22 -10.72 2.41
C TYR A 194 -0.02 -9.89 3.68
N LEU A 195 1.20 -9.38 3.88
CA LEU A 195 1.52 -8.44 4.95
C LEU A 195 2.55 -7.43 4.46
N ALA A 196 2.25 -6.14 4.61
CA ALA A 196 3.17 -5.08 4.18
C ALA A 196 3.01 -3.79 4.97
N PHE A 197 4.12 -3.09 5.14
CA PHE A 197 4.13 -1.66 5.45
C PHE A 197 4.10 -0.87 4.16
N GLN A 198 3.15 0.06 4.04
CA GLN A 198 3.15 1.08 3.00
C GLN A 198 3.31 2.45 3.64
N VAL A 199 4.13 3.28 3.02
CA VAL A 199 4.31 4.68 3.41
C VAL A 199 3.99 5.56 2.21
N SER A 200 3.24 6.62 2.48
CA SER A 200 2.90 7.68 1.52
C SER A 200 3.57 8.99 1.96
N GLY A 201 4.09 9.75 0.99
CA GLY A 201 4.75 11.03 1.25
C GLY A 201 6.21 10.88 1.70
N GLY A 202 6.58 11.58 2.77
CA GLY A 202 7.94 11.62 3.31
C GLY A 202 8.42 10.36 4.03
N GLY A 203 9.32 10.54 4.98
CA GLY A 203 10.01 9.45 5.68
C GLY A 203 9.21 8.85 6.82
N ALA A 204 9.57 7.61 7.13
CA ALA A 204 9.06 6.89 8.28
C ALA A 204 10.05 5.79 8.65
N ALA A 205 10.04 5.46 9.93
CA ALA A 205 10.84 4.40 10.51
C ALA A 205 9.93 3.37 11.20
N PHE A 206 10.33 2.11 11.13
CA PHE A 206 9.66 0.98 11.77
C PHE A 206 10.68 0.12 12.51
N ASP A 207 10.29 -0.41 13.66
CA ASP A 207 11.10 -1.32 14.46
C ASP A 207 10.22 -2.27 15.27
N ASN A 208 10.83 -3.26 15.93
CA ASN A 208 10.20 -4.16 16.90
C ASN A 208 8.91 -4.79 16.37
N PHE A 209 8.98 -5.40 15.18
CA PHE A 209 7.83 -6.06 14.57
C PHE A 209 7.66 -7.46 15.16
N PHE A 210 6.53 -7.72 15.80
CA PHE A 210 6.19 -9.00 16.40
C PHE A 210 4.84 -9.51 15.93
N VAL A 211 4.76 -10.82 15.77
CA VAL A 211 3.56 -11.58 15.45
C VAL A 211 3.40 -12.70 16.47
N TRP A 212 2.35 -12.65 17.28
CA TRP A 212 1.97 -13.75 18.16
C TRP A 212 0.72 -14.43 17.64
N ARG A 213 0.59 -15.73 17.89
CA ARG A 213 -0.72 -16.40 17.86
C ARG A 213 -1.64 -15.70 18.86
N SER A 214 -2.85 -15.36 18.45
CA SER A 214 -3.81 -14.72 19.36
C SER A 214 -4.69 -15.76 20.07
N VAL A 215 -4.86 -15.59 21.38
CA VAL A 215 -5.83 -16.35 22.19
C VAL A 215 -6.89 -15.37 22.67
N LYS A 216 -8.15 -15.53 22.25
CA LYS A 216 -9.23 -14.61 22.65
C LYS A 216 -9.41 -14.66 24.17
N LYS A 217 -9.52 -13.50 24.82
CA LYS A 217 -9.78 -13.42 26.26
C LYS A 217 -11.22 -13.85 26.55
N ASP A 218 -11.44 -14.64 27.60
CA ASP A 218 -12.79 -15.07 28.01
C ASP A 218 -13.70 -13.87 28.31
N SER A 219 -13.12 -12.79 28.83
CA SER A 219 -13.83 -11.53 29.12
C SER A 219 -14.16 -10.70 27.87
N TRP A 220 -13.73 -11.11 26.68
CA TRP A 220 -13.81 -10.27 25.48
C TRP A 220 -15.24 -9.87 25.13
N GLU A 221 -16.19 -10.81 25.13
CA GLU A 221 -17.57 -10.50 24.73
C GLU A 221 -18.18 -9.38 25.59
N LYS A 222 -17.94 -9.42 26.92
CA LYS A 222 -18.36 -8.36 27.84
C LYS A 222 -17.61 -7.06 27.60
N ARG A 223 -16.29 -7.13 27.36
CA ARG A 223 -15.44 -5.95 27.15
C ARG A 223 -15.75 -5.26 25.82
N ARG A 224 -16.03 -6.01 24.75
CA ARG A 224 -16.32 -5.52 23.41
C ARG A 224 -17.48 -4.53 23.42
N ALA A 225 -18.57 -4.86 24.12
CA ALA A 225 -19.73 -3.97 24.20
C ALA A 225 -19.36 -2.61 24.82
N GLY A 226 -18.58 -2.61 25.90
CA GLY A 226 -18.10 -1.38 26.54
C GLY A 226 -17.16 -0.57 25.65
N LEU A 227 -16.22 -1.22 24.96
CA LEU A 227 -15.32 -0.54 24.02
C LEU A 227 -16.09 0.03 22.81
N GLY A 228 -17.05 -0.72 22.26
CA GLY A 228 -17.89 -0.25 21.15
C GLY A 228 -18.74 0.96 21.54
N ALA A 229 -19.30 0.97 22.76
CA ALA A 229 -20.03 2.14 23.26
C ALA A 229 -19.11 3.36 23.45
N LEU A 230 -17.91 3.14 23.99
CA LEU A 230 -16.90 4.19 24.14
C LEU A 230 -16.48 4.76 22.79
N GLU A 231 -16.24 3.91 21.79
CA GLU A 231 -15.89 4.34 20.43
C GLU A 231 -17.01 5.12 19.77
N ALA A 232 -18.26 4.64 19.84
CA ALA A 232 -19.43 5.32 19.29
C ALA A 232 -19.72 6.68 19.95
N ALA A 233 -19.32 6.86 21.21
CA ALA A 233 -19.48 8.12 21.93
C ALA A 233 -18.38 9.16 21.62
N ARG A 234 -17.29 8.77 20.94
CA ARG A 234 -16.22 9.71 20.59
C ARG A 234 -16.67 10.66 19.47
N PRO A 235 -16.20 11.91 19.48
CA PRO A 235 -16.31 12.75 18.30
C PRO A 235 -15.54 12.13 17.13
N PRO A 236 -15.96 12.36 15.88
CA PRO A 236 -15.19 11.95 14.70
C PRO A 236 -13.74 12.42 14.80
N ALA A 237 -12.80 11.54 14.41
CA ALA A 237 -11.38 11.87 14.44
C ALA A 237 -11.01 12.92 13.38
N LEU A 238 -11.83 13.01 12.34
CA LEU A 238 -11.69 13.95 11.23
C LEU A 238 -12.96 14.76 11.05
N LYS A 239 -12.79 16.06 10.85
CA LYS A 239 -13.84 16.91 10.27
C LYS A 239 -13.97 16.55 8.80
N ARG A 240 -15.16 16.05 8.42
CA ARG A 240 -15.47 15.65 7.05
C ARG A 240 -16.29 16.72 6.34
N ASP A 241 -15.99 16.95 5.08
CA ASP A 241 -16.90 17.70 4.20
C ASP A 241 -18.12 16.84 3.80
N ALA A 242 -19.12 17.45 3.16
CA ALA A 242 -20.35 16.74 2.80
C ALA A 242 -20.12 15.57 1.83
N ARG A 243 -19.09 15.65 0.98
CA ARG A 243 -18.72 14.57 0.07
C ARG A 243 -18.10 13.41 0.85
N GLU A 244 -17.15 13.68 1.73
CA GLU A 244 -16.48 12.67 2.56
C GLU A 244 -17.47 11.98 3.50
N GLN A 245 -18.41 12.74 4.07
CA GLN A 245 -19.47 12.17 4.91
C GLN A 245 -20.42 11.28 4.10
N TYR A 246 -20.85 11.72 2.91
CA TYR A 246 -21.67 10.91 2.02
C TYR A 246 -20.94 9.62 1.62
N ASP A 247 -19.68 9.72 1.21
CA ASP A 247 -18.89 8.58 0.75
C ASP A 247 -18.70 7.54 1.88
N LEU A 248 -18.50 7.99 3.13
CA LEU A 248 -18.41 7.12 4.30
C LEU A 248 -19.75 6.43 4.63
N ILE A 249 -20.86 7.17 4.67
CA ILE A 249 -22.18 6.60 4.92
C ILE A 249 -22.51 5.57 3.84
N MET A 250 -22.30 5.93 2.58
CA MET A 250 -22.55 5.07 1.43
C MET A 250 -21.71 3.79 1.49
N LEU A 251 -20.43 3.90 1.86
CA LEU A 251 -19.51 2.77 2.01
C LEU A 251 -20.04 1.77 3.05
N ASN A 252 -20.31 2.24 4.26
CA ASN A 252 -20.73 1.38 5.38
C ASN A 252 -22.14 0.83 5.19
N LEU A 253 -23.06 1.62 4.59
CA LEU A 253 -24.41 1.17 4.28
C LEU A 253 -24.38 0.02 3.27
N LYS A 254 -23.61 0.15 2.19
CA LYS A 254 -23.49 -0.90 1.17
C LYS A 254 -22.93 -2.20 1.75
N ASP A 255 -21.93 -2.13 2.61
CA ASP A 255 -21.44 -3.31 3.34
C ASP A 255 -22.56 -3.97 4.15
N ARG A 256 -23.21 -3.22 5.03
CA ARG A 256 -24.29 -3.73 5.88
C ARG A 256 -25.40 -4.40 5.07
N LEU A 257 -25.93 -3.71 4.06
CA LEU A 257 -27.03 -4.22 3.24
C LEU A 257 -26.59 -5.42 2.41
N SER A 258 -25.38 -5.40 1.84
CA SER A 258 -24.89 -6.54 1.05
C SER A 258 -24.79 -7.84 1.83
N ARG A 259 -24.68 -7.79 3.16
CA ARG A 259 -24.58 -8.97 4.03
C ARG A 259 -25.92 -9.46 4.57
N HIS A 260 -26.86 -8.56 4.82
CA HIS A 260 -28.04 -8.84 5.65
C HIS A 260 -29.38 -8.47 5.03
N ASP A 261 -29.38 -7.86 3.85
CA ASP A 261 -30.59 -7.33 3.24
C ASP A 261 -30.85 -7.99 1.88
N THR A 262 -31.82 -8.92 1.86
CA THR A 262 -32.17 -9.71 0.67
C THR A 262 -32.71 -8.84 -0.46
N GLU A 263 -33.52 -7.82 -0.16
CA GLU A 263 -34.07 -6.92 -1.19
C GLU A 263 -32.95 -6.14 -1.88
N TYR A 264 -32.02 -5.58 -1.10
CA TYR A 264 -30.84 -4.94 -1.65
C TYR A 264 -29.97 -5.89 -2.48
N GLN A 265 -29.76 -7.12 -2.00
CA GLN A 265 -29.01 -8.15 -2.72
C GLN A 265 -29.64 -8.46 -4.08
N GLU A 266 -30.97 -8.60 -4.15
CA GLU A 266 -31.71 -8.84 -5.38
C GLU A 266 -31.60 -7.66 -6.36
N LEU A 267 -31.72 -6.42 -5.86
CA LEU A 267 -31.52 -5.22 -6.68
C LEU A 267 -30.11 -5.18 -7.30
N VAL A 268 -29.09 -5.47 -6.50
CA VAL A 268 -27.69 -5.52 -6.96
C VAL A 268 -27.46 -6.67 -7.94
N ALA A 269 -28.03 -7.86 -7.67
CA ALA A 269 -27.92 -9.02 -8.54
C ALA A 269 -28.54 -8.72 -9.92
N ARG A 270 -29.77 -8.19 -9.95
CA ARG A 270 -30.44 -7.79 -11.19
C ARG A 270 -29.65 -6.75 -11.97
N HIS A 271 -29.11 -5.74 -11.31
CA HIS A 271 -28.24 -4.76 -11.97
C HIS A 271 -26.98 -5.43 -12.55
N GLY A 272 -26.36 -6.36 -11.81
CA GLY A 272 -25.22 -7.17 -12.27
C GLY A 272 -25.54 -8.03 -13.48
N GLU A 273 -26.69 -8.70 -13.51
CA GLU A 273 -27.18 -9.51 -14.64
C GLU A 273 -27.37 -8.65 -15.90
N LEU A 274 -27.99 -7.48 -15.77
CA LEU A 274 -28.18 -6.55 -16.89
C LEU A 274 -26.83 -6.04 -17.43
N GLN A 275 -25.89 -5.71 -16.54
CA GLN A 275 -24.52 -5.34 -16.94
C GLN A 275 -23.79 -6.50 -17.62
N GLY A 276 -23.94 -7.72 -17.11
CA GLY A 276 -23.38 -8.95 -17.68
C GLY A 276 -23.91 -9.22 -19.08
N GLY A 277 -25.23 -9.15 -19.27
CA GLY A 277 -25.88 -9.31 -20.57
C GLY A 277 -25.45 -8.25 -21.58
N LEU A 278 -25.35 -6.97 -21.16
CA LEU A 278 -24.84 -5.92 -22.05
C LEU A 278 -23.37 -6.15 -22.44
N LYS A 279 -22.53 -6.61 -21.50
CA LYS A 279 -21.13 -6.97 -21.78
C LYS A 279 -21.03 -8.18 -22.73
N ALA A 280 -21.92 -9.16 -22.60
CA ALA A 280 -21.93 -10.35 -23.45
C ALA A 280 -22.32 -10.04 -24.90
N ASP A 281 -23.33 -9.18 -25.09
CA ASP A 281 -23.80 -8.81 -26.43
C ASP A 281 -22.86 -7.84 -27.16
N TYR A 282 -22.18 -6.95 -26.40
CA TYR A 282 -21.30 -5.91 -26.97
C TYR A 282 -19.89 -5.97 -26.37
N PRO A 283 -19.18 -7.11 -26.45
CA PRO A 283 -17.92 -7.32 -25.74
C PRO A 283 -16.84 -6.30 -26.14
N GLY A 284 -16.87 -5.82 -27.39
CA GLY A 284 -15.98 -4.78 -27.89
C GLY A 284 -16.05 -3.47 -27.13
N ALA A 285 -17.23 -3.10 -26.60
CA ALA A 285 -17.45 -1.84 -25.87
C ALA A 285 -16.99 -1.90 -24.41
N PHE A 286 -16.89 -3.12 -23.84
CA PHE A 286 -16.66 -3.33 -22.40
C PHE A 286 -15.33 -3.99 -22.07
N ARG A 287 -14.38 -4.04 -23.02
CA ARG A 287 -13.01 -4.51 -22.74
C ARG A 287 -12.36 -3.58 -21.71
N THR A 288 -11.97 -4.16 -20.58
CA THR A 288 -11.27 -3.46 -19.49
C THR A 288 -9.81 -3.22 -19.85
N HIS A 289 -9.17 -2.25 -19.19
CA HIS A 289 -7.72 -2.01 -19.34
C HIS A 289 -6.93 -3.31 -19.11
N LYS A 290 -7.31 -4.11 -18.10
CA LYS A 290 -6.66 -5.40 -17.81
C LYS A 290 -6.79 -6.39 -18.96
N GLU A 291 -7.96 -6.53 -19.57
CA GLU A 291 -8.18 -7.41 -20.73
C GLU A 291 -7.42 -6.92 -21.96
N LEU A 292 -7.33 -5.60 -22.17
CA LEU A 292 -6.51 -5.00 -23.22
C LEU A 292 -5.01 -5.28 -23.00
N SER A 293 -4.49 -4.99 -21.82
CA SER A 293 -3.09 -5.31 -21.44
C SER A 293 -2.78 -6.80 -21.58
N LYS A 294 -3.71 -7.68 -21.19
CA LYS A 294 -3.55 -9.13 -21.36
C LYS A 294 -3.46 -9.50 -22.83
N SER A 295 -4.26 -8.89 -23.70
CA SER A 295 -4.19 -9.14 -25.14
C SER A 295 -2.87 -8.71 -25.76
N ILE A 296 -2.30 -7.57 -25.34
CA ILE A 296 -0.96 -7.12 -25.76
C ILE A 296 0.10 -8.11 -25.28
N ALA A 297 0.03 -8.54 -24.01
CA ALA A 297 0.96 -9.52 -23.46
C ALA A 297 0.90 -10.87 -24.19
N SER A 298 -0.30 -11.35 -24.55
CA SER A 298 -0.48 -12.56 -25.36
C SER A 298 0.16 -12.40 -26.76
N LYS A 299 -0.13 -11.31 -27.48
CA LYS A 299 0.50 -11.03 -28.78
C LYS A 299 2.02 -11.00 -28.68
N ARG A 300 2.57 -10.30 -27.67
CA ARG A 300 4.02 -10.27 -27.44
C ARG A 300 4.60 -11.66 -27.19
N LYS A 301 3.89 -12.52 -26.43
CA LYS A 301 4.31 -13.90 -26.19
C LYS A 301 4.34 -14.72 -27.48
N GLU A 302 3.32 -14.57 -28.34
CA GLU A 302 3.24 -15.24 -29.64
C GLU A 302 4.37 -14.79 -30.58
N ILE A 303 4.59 -13.47 -30.70
CA ILE A 303 5.70 -12.89 -31.48
C ILE A 303 7.04 -13.43 -30.98
N LYS A 304 7.26 -13.44 -29.65
CA LYS A 304 8.49 -13.96 -29.06
C LYS A 304 8.72 -15.45 -29.36
N ALA A 305 7.65 -16.25 -29.45
CA ALA A 305 7.75 -17.67 -29.78
C ALA A 305 8.06 -17.90 -31.26
N ARG A 306 7.46 -17.10 -32.15
CA ARG A 306 7.56 -17.29 -33.60
C ARG A 306 8.77 -16.60 -34.23
N GLU A 307 9.18 -15.43 -33.72
CA GLU A 307 10.16 -14.55 -34.37
C GLU A 307 11.53 -14.59 -33.65
N PRO A 308 12.56 -15.24 -34.21
CA PRO A 308 13.92 -15.24 -33.65
C PRO A 308 14.49 -13.83 -33.50
N ARG A 309 14.27 -12.97 -34.50
CA ARG A 309 14.73 -11.57 -34.51
C ARG A 309 14.19 -10.76 -33.31
N PHE A 310 12.96 -11.03 -32.86
CA PHE A 310 12.42 -10.40 -31.65
C PHE A 310 13.25 -10.74 -30.41
N ARG A 311 13.61 -12.02 -30.25
CA ARG A 311 14.41 -12.51 -29.11
C ARG A 311 15.83 -11.92 -29.12
N GLU A 312 16.42 -11.79 -30.31
CA GLU A 312 17.74 -11.17 -30.48
C GLU A 312 17.73 -9.70 -30.07
N MET A 313 16.75 -8.92 -30.55
CA MET A 313 16.61 -7.51 -30.20
C MET A 313 16.26 -7.31 -28.71
N GLU A 314 15.36 -8.15 -28.14
CA GLU A 314 15.06 -8.13 -26.70
C GLU A 314 16.30 -8.47 -25.86
N SER A 315 17.11 -9.43 -26.31
CA SER A 315 18.40 -9.77 -25.68
C SER A 315 19.38 -8.61 -25.75
N ALA A 316 19.45 -7.88 -26.87
CA ALA A 316 20.30 -6.70 -27.01
C ALA A 316 19.91 -5.58 -26.02
N VAL A 317 18.61 -5.30 -25.86
CA VAL A 317 18.10 -4.35 -24.85
C VAL A 317 18.50 -4.79 -23.43
N ASN A 318 18.30 -6.08 -23.10
CA ASN A 318 18.66 -6.60 -21.78
C ASN A 318 20.17 -6.53 -21.50
N LYS A 319 21.01 -6.75 -22.51
CA LYS A 319 22.47 -6.58 -22.41
C LYS A 319 22.84 -5.11 -22.20
N ALA A 320 22.19 -4.18 -22.89
CA ALA A 320 22.44 -2.74 -22.73
C ALA A 320 22.09 -2.25 -21.31
N ARG A 321 20.91 -2.62 -20.78
CA ARG A 321 20.53 -2.35 -19.38
C ARG A 321 21.49 -2.96 -18.36
N ARG A 322 22.07 -4.12 -18.69
CA ARG A 322 23.10 -4.73 -17.84
C ARG A 322 24.38 -3.89 -17.82
N LYS A 323 24.81 -3.35 -18.96
CA LYS A 323 25.96 -2.45 -19.03
C LYS A 323 25.76 -1.17 -18.22
N GLU A 324 24.56 -0.58 -18.21
CA GLU A 324 24.23 0.54 -17.32
C GLU A 324 24.46 0.17 -15.85
N LYS A 325 23.97 -1.01 -15.44
CA LYS A 325 24.15 -1.52 -14.07
C LYS A 325 25.63 -1.79 -13.74
N GLU A 326 26.35 -2.44 -14.66
CA GLU A 326 27.79 -2.73 -14.53
C GLU A 326 28.61 -1.44 -14.45
N TYR A 327 28.23 -0.40 -15.19
CA TYR A 327 28.88 0.91 -15.12
C TYR A 327 28.67 1.60 -13.77
N ILE A 328 27.46 1.55 -13.21
CA ILE A 328 27.21 2.09 -11.86
C ILE A 328 28.07 1.35 -10.83
N HIS A 329 28.18 0.02 -10.95
CA HIS A 329 29.05 -0.80 -10.10
C HIS A 329 30.54 -0.51 -10.30
N SER A 330 31.00 -0.21 -11.52
CA SER A 330 32.40 0.13 -11.75
C SER A 330 32.81 1.48 -11.15
N LYS A 331 31.86 2.41 -11.00
CA LYS A 331 32.07 3.69 -10.29
C LYS A 331 31.91 3.57 -8.77
N HIS A 332 31.19 2.54 -8.32
CA HIS A 332 30.82 2.34 -6.92
C HIS A 332 30.97 0.86 -6.54
N ALA A 333 32.21 0.38 -6.50
CA ALA A 333 32.52 -1.01 -6.17
C ALA A 333 32.01 -1.41 -4.78
N GLU A 334 31.86 -0.45 -3.86
CA GLU A 334 31.29 -0.67 -2.53
C GLU A 334 29.87 -1.26 -2.56
N LEU A 335 29.15 -1.13 -3.68
CA LEU A 335 27.79 -1.67 -3.83
C LEU A 335 27.77 -3.20 -3.89
N GLU A 336 28.84 -3.86 -4.32
CA GLU A 336 28.89 -5.32 -4.43
C GLU A 336 28.93 -6.00 -3.06
N ASP A 337 29.55 -5.34 -2.08
CA ASP A 337 29.71 -5.85 -0.72
C ASP A 337 28.50 -5.51 0.18
N LEU A 338 27.56 -4.69 -0.30
CA LEU A 338 26.41 -4.30 0.49
C LEU A 338 25.45 -5.48 0.69
N PRO A 339 24.95 -5.69 1.92
CA PRO A 339 23.88 -6.63 2.14
C PRO A 339 22.63 -6.17 1.38
N LYS A 340 21.82 -7.14 0.94
CA LYS A 340 20.65 -6.91 0.08
C LYS A 340 19.68 -5.83 0.59
N HIS A 341 19.53 -5.70 1.91
CA HIS A 341 18.63 -4.72 2.55
C HIS A 341 19.16 -3.27 2.46
N LEU A 342 20.44 -3.06 2.16
CA LEU A 342 21.05 -1.76 1.86
C LEU A 342 21.23 -1.53 0.35
N TYR A 343 21.55 -2.60 -0.38
CA TYR A 343 21.95 -2.56 -1.79
C TYR A 343 21.02 -1.73 -2.68
N TYR A 344 19.72 -2.02 -2.70
CA TYR A 344 18.82 -1.38 -3.67
C TYR A 344 18.64 0.12 -3.42
N ALA A 345 18.65 0.57 -2.16
CA ALA A 345 18.54 1.98 -1.84
C ALA A 345 19.84 2.73 -2.18
N ALA A 346 21.00 2.12 -1.91
CA ALA A 346 22.29 2.66 -2.30
C ALA A 346 22.40 2.74 -3.83
N PHE A 347 22.09 1.66 -4.56
CA PHE A 347 22.13 1.61 -6.02
C PHE A 347 21.31 2.73 -6.66
N GLU A 348 20.05 2.94 -6.23
CA GLU A 348 19.22 4.03 -6.75
C GLU A 348 19.76 5.43 -6.40
N LYS A 349 20.38 5.59 -5.23
CA LYS A 349 21.06 6.85 -4.86
C LYS A 349 22.23 7.13 -5.80
N HIS A 350 23.11 6.16 -6.02
CA HIS A 350 24.28 6.31 -6.89
C HIS A 350 23.89 6.53 -8.35
N ARG A 351 22.88 5.81 -8.84
CA ARG A 351 22.28 6.06 -10.16
C ARG A 351 21.83 7.51 -10.32
N LYS A 352 21.15 8.08 -9.31
CA LYS A 352 20.71 9.48 -9.33
C LYS A 352 21.86 10.49 -9.26
N LEU A 353 22.98 10.16 -8.62
CA LEU A 353 24.16 11.02 -8.60
C LEU A 353 24.88 11.05 -9.96
N LEU A 354 24.86 9.93 -10.69
CA LEU A 354 25.44 9.80 -12.02
C LEU A 354 24.50 10.26 -13.15
N ARG A 355 23.38 10.91 -12.84
CA ARG A 355 22.36 11.31 -13.82
C ARG A 355 22.89 12.16 -14.99
N ASP A 356 23.93 12.96 -14.73
CA ASP A 356 24.53 13.88 -15.69
C ASP A 356 25.93 13.38 -16.12
N ASP A 357 26.31 12.15 -15.76
CA ASP A 357 27.56 11.50 -16.19
C ASP A 357 27.47 11.11 -17.67
N SER A 358 28.44 11.56 -18.48
CA SER A 358 28.38 11.44 -19.93
C SER A 358 28.40 10.00 -20.43
N GLU A 359 29.09 9.10 -19.75
CA GLU A 359 29.18 7.68 -20.12
C GLU A 359 27.91 6.92 -19.73
N LEU A 360 27.35 7.17 -18.52
CA LEU A 360 26.04 6.62 -18.17
C LEU A 360 24.95 7.11 -19.12
N MET A 361 24.92 8.42 -19.44
CA MET A 361 23.97 8.98 -20.41
C MET A 361 24.11 8.35 -21.80
N ALA A 362 25.34 8.04 -22.24
CA ALA A 362 25.57 7.37 -23.52
C ALA A 362 25.06 5.91 -23.51
N LEU A 363 25.25 5.19 -22.40
CA LEU A 363 24.70 3.85 -22.21
C LEU A 363 23.16 3.87 -22.18
N GLU A 364 22.55 4.79 -21.43
CA GLU A 364 21.10 4.96 -21.38
C GLU A 364 20.54 5.32 -22.77
N LYS A 365 21.22 6.20 -23.52
CA LYS A 365 20.85 6.53 -24.91
C LYS A 365 20.92 5.31 -25.83
N THR A 366 21.90 4.42 -25.64
CA THR A 366 22.03 3.17 -26.39
C THR A 366 20.85 2.24 -26.10
N THR A 367 20.50 2.07 -24.83
CA THR A 367 19.32 1.30 -24.41
C THR A 367 18.04 1.87 -25.01
N VAL A 368 17.84 3.19 -24.92
CA VAL A 368 16.67 3.87 -25.51
C VAL A 368 16.60 3.63 -27.03
N THR A 369 17.73 3.71 -27.73
CA THR A 369 17.78 3.47 -29.18
C THR A 369 17.36 2.04 -29.52
N LEU A 370 17.92 1.05 -28.81
CA LEU A 370 17.58 -0.36 -29.01
C LEU A 370 16.11 -0.65 -28.67
N GLU A 371 15.56 -0.01 -27.64
CA GLU A 371 14.15 -0.11 -27.30
C GLU A 371 13.24 0.48 -28.39
N VAL A 372 13.61 1.64 -28.95
CA VAL A 372 12.89 2.25 -30.07
C VAL A 372 12.95 1.36 -31.30
N ASP A 373 14.10 0.78 -31.62
CA ASP A 373 14.25 -0.15 -32.74
C ASP A 373 13.41 -1.42 -32.56
N LEU A 374 13.41 -2.00 -31.36
CA LEU A 374 12.58 -3.16 -31.03
C LEU A 374 11.09 -2.84 -31.17
N ARG A 375 10.65 -1.68 -30.66
CA ARG A 375 9.26 -1.22 -30.80
C ARG A 375 8.87 -0.99 -32.26
N ARG A 376 9.76 -0.38 -33.05
CA ARG A 376 9.54 -0.10 -34.47
C ARG A 376 9.49 -1.38 -35.33
N ALA A 377 10.33 -2.36 -35.02
CA ALA A 377 10.35 -3.63 -35.75
C ALA A 377 9.14 -4.52 -35.41
N PHE A 378 8.58 -4.38 -34.21
CA PHE A 378 7.47 -5.21 -33.72
C PHE A 378 6.37 -4.37 -33.04
N PRO A 379 5.73 -3.42 -33.75
CA PRO A 379 4.78 -2.49 -33.13
C PRO A 379 3.62 -3.20 -32.43
N GLU A 380 3.19 -4.35 -32.95
CA GLU A 380 2.12 -5.19 -32.40
C GLU A 380 2.43 -5.76 -31.00
N ALA A 381 3.72 -5.95 -30.67
CA ALA A 381 4.16 -6.42 -29.36
C ALA A 381 4.15 -5.30 -28.29
N PHE A 382 4.04 -4.05 -28.72
CA PHE A 382 4.14 -2.85 -27.90
C PHE A 382 2.98 -1.87 -28.13
N GLU A 383 1.87 -2.36 -28.70
CA GLU A 383 0.65 -1.56 -28.86
C GLU A 383 0.25 -0.94 -27.51
N GLU A 384 0.04 0.37 -27.47
CA GLU A 384 -0.30 1.07 -26.24
C GLU A 384 -1.75 0.82 -25.87
N VAL A 385 -2.00 0.64 -24.56
CA VAL A 385 -3.36 0.40 -24.07
C VAL A 385 -4.28 1.57 -24.41
N ASP A 386 -3.75 2.79 -24.41
CA ASP A 386 -4.53 4.00 -24.73
C ASP A 386 -5.03 4.00 -26.18
N VAL A 387 -4.23 3.52 -27.14
CA VAL A 387 -4.69 3.33 -28.53
C VAL A 387 -5.84 2.33 -28.60
N LEU A 388 -5.77 1.24 -27.84
CA LEU A 388 -6.87 0.27 -27.75
C LEU A 388 -8.10 0.83 -27.03
N ILE A 389 -7.91 1.72 -26.05
CA ILE A 389 -8.99 2.46 -25.38
C ILE A 389 -9.69 3.38 -26.36
N GLU A 390 -8.96 4.10 -27.22
CA GLU A 390 -9.56 4.94 -28.26
C GLU A 390 -10.35 4.11 -29.27
N LYS A 391 -9.81 2.97 -29.74
CA LYS A 391 -10.57 2.03 -30.60
C LYS A 391 -11.88 1.58 -29.94
N ARG A 392 -11.84 1.24 -28.64
CA ARG A 392 -13.03 0.89 -27.85
C ARG A 392 -14.01 2.07 -27.76
N LYS A 393 -13.53 3.30 -27.53
CA LYS A 393 -14.37 4.51 -27.49
C LYS A 393 -15.06 4.75 -28.83
N SER A 394 -14.33 4.64 -29.95
CA SER A 394 -14.91 4.75 -31.29
C SER A 394 -15.97 3.68 -31.56
N TYR A 395 -15.70 2.42 -31.19
CA TYR A 395 -16.70 1.35 -31.28
C TYR A 395 -17.92 1.63 -30.40
N THR A 396 -17.73 2.13 -29.19
CA THR A 396 -18.84 2.52 -28.31
C THR A 396 -19.65 3.68 -28.89
N ALA A 397 -18.99 4.63 -29.56
CA ALA A 397 -19.65 5.75 -30.23
C ALA A 397 -20.48 5.28 -31.43
N SER A 398 -20.03 4.27 -32.19
CA SER A 398 -20.82 3.70 -33.29
C SER A 398 -22.07 2.96 -32.82
N LEU A 399 -22.14 2.56 -31.55
CA LEU A 399 -23.33 1.94 -30.95
C LEU A 399 -24.36 2.97 -30.46
N LYS A 400 -24.13 4.27 -30.65
CA LYS A 400 -25.02 5.31 -30.14
C LYS A 400 -26.44 5.20 -30.72
N ASP A 401 -26.57 4.82 -31.98
CA ASP A 401 -27.87 4.70 -32.66
C ASP A 401 -28.36 3.25 -32.72
N ASP A 402 -27.66 2.31 -32.05
CA ASP A 402 -28.09 0.92 -31.92
C ASP A 402 -29.22 0.81 -30.88
N GLU A 403 -30.43 0.46 -31.35
CA GLU A 403 -31.61 0.39 -30.49
C GLU A 403 -31.49 -0.66 -29.37
N GLY A 404 -30.83 -1.79 -29.64
CA GLY A 404 -30.62 -2.85 -28.65
C GLY A 404 -29.71 -2.37 -27.51
N PHE A 405 -28.62 -1.70 -27.88
CA PHE A 405 -27.65 -1.12 -26.96
C PHE A 405 -28.30 -0.04 -26.09
N GLN A 406 -29.05 0.88 -26.69
CA GLN A 406 -29.77 1.94 -25.98
C GLN A 406 -30.80 1.38 -24.99
N ARG A 407 -31.60 0.40 -25.42
CA ARG A 407 -32.60 -0.26 -24.58
C ARG A 407 -31.98 -0.92 -23.36
N ARG A 408 -30.88 -1.66 -23.54
CA ARG A 408 -30.15 -2.29 -22.43
C ARG A 408 -29.50 -1.26 -21.50
N ARG A 409 -28.92 -0.18 -22.03
CA ARG A 409 -28.39 0.91 -21.21
C ARG A 409 -29.47 1.59 -20.37
N LYS A 410 -30.66 1.80 -20.93
CA LYS A 410 -31.81 2.35 -20.20
C LYS A 410 -32.25 1.42 -19.06
N ALA A 411 -32.32 0.12 -19.31
CA ALA A 411 -32.65 -0.87 -18.27
C ALA A 411 -31.62 -0.88 -17.13
N ILE A 412 -30.32 -0.80 -17.45
CA ILE A 412 -29.25 -0.68 -16.44
C ILE A 412 -29.41 0.61 -15.64
N ALA A 413 -29.68 1.74 -16.29
CA ALA A 413 -29.88 3.02 -15.61
C ALA A 413 -31.05 2.96 -14.63
N GLN A 414 -32.19 2.39 -15.04
CA GLN A 414 -33.36 2.20 -14.18
C GLN A 414 -33.07 1.27 -12.99
N ALA A 415 -32.33 0.18 -13.21
CA ALA A 415 -31.91 -0.71 -12.12
C ALA A 415 -30.97 0.01 -11.12
N ASN A 416 -30.03 0.81 -11.63
CA ASN A 416 -29.15 1.61 -10.78
C ASN A 416 -29.91 2.71 -10.01
N ASP A 417 -30.91 3.34 -10.62
CA ASP A 417 -31.79 4.30 -9.94
C ASP A 417 -32.58 3.61 -8.82
N SER A 418 -33.04 2.37 -9.03
CA SER A 418 -33.73 1.58 -8.01
C SER A 418 -32.82 1.29 -6.81
N ILE A 419 -31.56 0.88 -7.06
CA ILE A 419 -30.54 0.70 -6.01
C ILE A 419 -30.31 2.01 -5.25
N ARG A 420 -30.18 3.14 -5.96
CA ARG A 420 -29.93 4.44 -5.33
C ARG A 420 -31.11 4.87 -4.45
N ASN A 421 -32.33 4.73 -4.93
CA ASN A 421 -33.52 5.07 -4.17
C ASN A 421 -33.61 4.21 -2.90
N TYR A 422 -33.38 2.90 -3.01
CA TYR A 422 -33.32 2.01 -1.85
C TYR A 422 -32.28 2.48 -0.81
N LEU A 423 -31.09 2.88 -1.26
CA LEU A 423 -30.05 3.41 -0.37
C LEU A 423 -30.47 4.72 0.32
N TYR A 424 -31.19 5.60 -0.37
CA TYR A 424 -31.70 6.85 0.20
C TYR A 424 -32.84 6.62 1.20
N ASP A 425 -33.69 5.62 0.96
CA ASP A 425 -34.74 5.24 1.90
C ASP A 425 -34.14 4.57 3.14
N ALA A 426 -33.08 3.76 2.95
CA ALA A 426 -32.36 3.10 4.04
C ALA A 426 -31.50 4.05 4.90
N ASP A 427 -31.00 5.16 4.34
CA ASP A 427 -30.31 6.22 5.10
C ASP A 427 -30.58 7.61 4.47
N PRO A 428 -31.60 8.34 4.98
CA PRO A 428 -32.02 9.63 4.43
C PRO A 428 -30.94 10.71 4.41
N ARG A 429 -29.91 10.59 5.27
CA ARG A 429 -28.78 11.54 5.32
C ARG A 429 -28.03 11.59 4.00
N LEU A 430 -28.02 10.50 3.23
CA LEU A 430 -27.43 10.48 1.89
C LEU A 430 -28.13 11.48 0.96
N LYS A 431 -29.47 11.59 1.04
CA LYS A 431 -30.25 12.53 0.26
C LYS A 431 -30.01 13.97 0.69
N GLU A 432 -29.91 14.21 2.00
CA GLU A 432 -29.61 15.53 2.58
C GLU A 432 -28.23 16.06 2.14
N LEU A 433 -27.24 15.17 2.07
CA LEU A 433 -25.86 15.53 1.71
C LEU A 433 -25.64 15.72 0.19
N GLU A 434 -26.52 15.20 -0.66
CA GLU A 434 -26.28 15.09 -2.10
C GLU A 434 -26.06 16.47 -2.78
N ALA A 435 -26.87 17.48 -2.43
CA ALA A 435 -26.72 18.82 -3.01
C ALA A 435 -25.36 19.45 -2.66
N ALA A 436 -24.97 19.39 -1.39
CA ALA A 436 -23.68 19.91 -0.92
C ALA A 436 -22.50 19.13 -1.51
N ARG A 437 -22.62 17.79 -1.58
CA ARG A 437 -21.64 16.92 -2.24
C ARG A 437 -21.44 17.30 -3.70
N MET A 438 -22.52 17.57 -4.44
CA MET A 438 -22.42 17.96 -5.84
C MET A 438 -21.77 19.33 -6.03
N SER A 439 -22.00 20.29 -5.13
CA SER A 439 -21.29 21.58 -5.14
C SER A 439 -19.79 21.38 -5.01
N ILE A 440 -19.35 20.60 -4.02
CA ILE A 440 -17.92 20.32 -3.78
C ILE A 440 -17.29 19.62 -5.00
N ILE A 441 -18.00 18.68 -5.64
CA ILE A 441 -17.51 18.00 -6.84
C ILE A 441 -17.35 18.96 -8.02
N GLN A 442 -18.25 19.93 -8.18
CA GLN A 442 -18.17 20.93 -9.25
C GLN A 442 -17.03 21.93 -9.00
N GLU A 443 -16.83 22.36 -7.76
CA GLU A 443 -15.73 23.24 -7.37
C GLU A 443 -14.37 22.59 -7.64
N LYS A 444 -14.19 21.31 -7.32
CA LYS A 444 -12.92 20.58 -7.58
C LYS A 444 -12.65 20.28 -9.06
N LYS A 445 -13.61 20.51 -9.96
CA LYS A 445 -13.45 20.35 -11.41
C LYS A 445 -13.08 21.65 -12.13
N LYS A 446 -13.28 22.79 -11.48
CA LYS A 446 -12.75 24.09 -11.91
C LYS A 446 -11.30 24.19 -11.46
#